data_AF-S3T370-F1
#
_entry.id   AF-S3T370-F1
#
_cell.length_a   1.000
_cell.length_b   1.000
_cell.length_c   1.000
_cell.angle_alpha   90.00
_cell.angle_beta   90.00
_cell.angle_gamma   90.00
#
_symmetry.space_group_name_H-M   'P 1'
#
loop_
_entity.id
_entity.type
_entity.pdbx_description
1 polymer ?
#
loop_
_entity_poly.entity_id
_entity_poly.type
_entity_poly.pdbx_seq_one_letter_code
_entity_poly.pdbx_strand_id
1 'polypeptide(L)'
;MLKKLNVYYNGWGEYWLWGTLVSSTAITGRPLIAFEYSAEAISKGLELSSYLLPLKGDPLRTNFPAHQMGLPGPIYDALPDGWGMLLMDRLFKKNGFNPARIGPLERLTYINTHAMGALSFEPSATELALTENIPLIKLAQEVQEVLKGEGAEFLQHLLIMGGSPQGARPKALIYRDPVTNEFSTVSSHQHEAWLIKFPAQQEHPEVCAIEAVYAECLRHCHIDTPDTQYFTLPNGLTAFASKRFDRHDGMRIPMQSLAAFTGADFKSPGSLDYSNFLRAAHFCTNDVREKAIAFKRAVFNVVFNNRDDHCKNFSFLMSQNGQWKLSPAYDVTFCEGPGGYHG
;
A
#
# COMPACT_ATOMS: atom_id res chain seq x y z
N MET A 1 -18.39 -18.07 -4.24
CA MET A 1 -18.07 -16.66 -3.95
C MET A 1 -18.35 -16.39 -2.49
N LEU A 2 -17.38 -15.79 -1.82
CA LEU A 2 -17.43 -15.38 -0.43
C LEU A 2 -18.48 -14.28 -0.27
N LYS A 3 -19.45 -14.50 0.61
CA LYS A 3 -20.55 -13.55 0.85
C LYS A 3 -20.27 -12.56 1.97
N LYS A 4 -19.32 -12.86 2.84
CA LYS A 4 -19.01 -12.06 4.03
C LYS A 4 -17.51 -12.10 4.30
N LEU A 5 -16.95 -10.95 4.67
CA LEU A 5 -15.56 -10.80 5.09
C LEU A 5 -15.53 -9.84 6.29
N ASN A 6 -14.84 -10.22 7.35
CA ASN A 6 -14.61 -9.36 8.50
C ASN A 6 -13.34 -8.55 8.29
N VAL A 7 -13.39 -7.27 8.66
CA VAL A 7 -12.28 -6.32 8.60
C VAL A 7 -11.88 -6.01 10.03
N TYR A 8 -10.64 -6.33 10.39
CA TYR A 8 -10.10 -6.14 11.74
C TYR A 8 -9.16 -4.95 11.79
N TYR A 9 -9.23 -4.23 12.90
CA TYR A 9 -8.18 -3.35 13.34
C TYR A 9 -7.08 -4.22 13.97
N ASN A 10 -5.86 -4.06 13.48
CA ASN A 10 -4.66 -4.75 13.95
C ASN A 10 -3.53 -3.71 14.04
N GLY A 11 -3.73 -2.72 14.91
CA GLY A 11 -2.87 -1.54 15.03
C GLY A 11 -2.42 -1.35 16.47
N TRP A 12 -1.20 -0.85 16.68
CA TRP A 12 -0.67 -0.53 17.99
C TRP A 12 -0.77 -1.67 19.03
N GLY A 13 -0.67 -2.92 18.56
CA GLY A 13 -0.75 -4.12 19.40
C GLY A 13 -2.16 -4.56 19.78
N GLU A 14 -3.21 -3.82 19.38
CA GLU A 14 -4.59 -4.26 19.57
C GLU A 14 -5.11 -5.05 18.36
N TYR A 15 -6.00 -6.01 18.61
CA TYR A 15 -6.69 -6.78 17.58
C TYR A 15 -8.18 -6.87 17.89
N TRP A 16 -9.02 -6.27 17.05
CA TRP A 16 -10.47 -6.26 17.26
C TRP A 16 -11.25 -6.04 15.97
N LEU A 17 -12.54 -6.42 15.97
CA LEU A 17 -13.37 -6.38 14.77
C LEU A 17 -13.75 -4.92 14.45
N TRP A 18 -13.30 -4.38 13.33
CA TRP A 18 -13.61 -3.01 12.92
C TRP A 18 -14.94 -2.92 12.18
N GLY A 19 -15.19 -3.87 11.28
CA GLY A 19 -16.42 -3.88 10.50
C GLY A 19 -16.57 -5.15 9.66
N THR A 20 -17.66 -5.22 8.92
CA THR A 20 -18.00 -6.36 8.09
C THR A 20 -18.34 -5.90 6.68
N LEU A 21 -17.77 -6.57 5.69
CA LEU A 21 -18.19 -6.50 4.29
C LEU A 21 -19.16 -7.64 3.99
N VAL A 22 -20.23 -7.32 3.26
CA VAL A 22 -21.18 -8.29 2.74
C VAL A 22 -21.32 -8.10 1.23
N SER A 23 -21.23 -9.18 0.46
CA SER A 23 -21.47 -9.18 -0.98
C SER A 23 -22.76 -9.93 -1.29
N SER A 24 -23.68 -9.28 -2.01
CA SER A 24 -24.97 -9.85 -2.39
C SER A 24 -25.33 -9.49 -3.83
N THR A 25 -25.88 -10.46 -4.57
CA THR A 25 -26.47 -10.24 -5.90
C THR A 25 -28.00 -10.09 -5.85
N ALA A 26 -28.61 -10.25 -4.66
CA ALA A 26 -30.06 -10.39 -4.53
C ALA A 26 -30.85 -9.12 -4.91
N ILE A 27 -30.21 -7.95 -4.82
CA ILE A 27 -30.88 -6.65 -5.00
C ILE A 27 -30.83 -6.20 -6.46
N THR A 28 -29.68 -6.33 -7.13
CA THR A 28 -29.45 -5.74 -8.47
C THR A 28 -29.15 -6.78 -9.55
N GLY A 29 -29.05 -8.07 -9.19
CA GLY A 29 -28.53 -9.13 -10.07
C GLY A 29 -27.01 -9.05 -10.32
N ARG A 30 -26.36 -7.95 -9.92
CA ARG A 30 -24.90 -7.76 -9.92
C ARG A 30 -24.37 -7.79 -8.48
N PRO A 31 -23.11 -8.17 -8.24
CA PRO A 31 -22.54 -8.11 -6.90
C PRO A 31 -22.56 -6.67 -6.37
N LEU A 32 -23.32 -6.43 -5.30
CA LEU A 32 -23.29 -5.22 -4.51
C LEU A 32 -22.56 -5.52 -3.21
N ILE A 33 -21.56 -4.70 -2.89
CA ILE A 33 -20.84 -4.79 -1.62
C ILE A 33 -21.38 -3.72 -0.68
N ALA A 34 -21.67 -4.15 0.54
CA ALA A 34 -22.06 -3.30 1.64
C ALA A 34 -21.04 -3.41 2.77
N PHE A 35 -20.90 -2.34 3.54
CA PHE A 35 -20.04 -2.28 4.72
C PHE A 35 -20.86 -1.83 5.93
N GLU A 36 -20.61 -2.46 7.07
CA GLU A 36 -21.18 -2.08 8.36
C GLU A 36 -20.07 -2.02 9.42
N TYR A 37 -20.04 -0.97 10.22
CA TYR A 37 -19.16 -0.88 11.37
C TYR A 37 -19.59 -1.86 12.47
N SER A 38 -18.63 -2.43 13.19
CA SER A 38 -18.94 -3.24 14.35
C SER A 38 -19.42 -2.37 15.52
N ALA A 39 -20.12 -2.99 16.48
CA ALA A 39 -20.45 -2.33 17.75
C ALA A 39 -19.20 -1.87 18.52
N GLU A 40 -18.07 -2.59 18.37
CA GLU A 40 -16.80 -2.26 19.00
C GLU A 40 -16.13 -1.03 18.37
N ALA A 41 -16.22 -0.86 17.05
CA ALA A 41 -15.74 0.34 16.37
C ALA A 41 -16.52 1.59 16.81
N ILE A 42 -17.85 1.45 16.94
CA ILE A 42 -18.75 2.51 17.39
C ILE A 42 -18.44 2.88 18.84
N SER A 43 -18.24 1.90 19.73
CA SER A 43 -17.92 2.16 21.14
C SER A 43 -16.54 2.80 21.33
N LYS A 44 -15.55 2.40 20.52
CA LYS A 44 -14.20 2.99 20.51
C LYS A 44 -14.16 4.37 19.83
N GLY A 45 -15.15 4.74 19.02
CA GLY A 45 -15.16 6.00 18.29
C GLY A 45 -14.15 6.06 17.14
N LEU A 46 -13.72 4.91 16.59
CA LEU A 46 -12.68 4.82 15.56
C LEU A 46 -13.25 4.58 14.15
N GLU A 47 -13.04 5.55 13.28
CA GLU A 47 -13.48 5.57 11.88
C GLU A 47 -12.40 5.01 10.94
N LEU A 48 -12.79 4.28 9.89
CA LEU A 48 -11.90 3.93 8.77
C LEU A 48 -11.49 5.19 7.98
N SER A 49 -12.41 6.14 7.82
CA SER A 49 -12.16 7.45 7.20
C SER A 49 -13.16 8.46 7.75
N SER A 50 -12.67 9.53 8.35
CA SER A 50 -13.52 10.59 8.90
C SER A 50 -14.24 11.42 7.84
N TYR A 51 -13.77 11.36 6.59
CA TYR A 51 -14.36 12.14 5.49
C TYR A 51 -15.44 11.37 4.74
N LEU A 52 -15.17 10.13 4.33
CA LEU A 52 -16.11 9.33 3.51
C LEU A 52 -16.89 8.28 4.30
N LEU A 53 -16.41 7.88 5.47
CA LEU A 53 -16.96 6.78 6.25
C LEU A 53 -17.09 7.16 7.74
N PRO A 54 -17.70 8.31 8.10
CA PRO A 54 -17.87 8.65 9.50
C PRO A 54 -18.73 7.61 10.23
N LEU A 55 -18.52 7.43 11.53
CA LEU A 55 -19.35 6.54 12.36
C LEU A 55 -20.80 7.03 12.37
N LYS A 56 -21.00 8.35 12.32
CA LYS A 56 -22.32 8.96 12.22
C LYS A 56 -22.88 8.80 10.80
N GLY A 57 -24.02 8.12 10.67
CA GLY A 57 -24.80 8.01 9.43
C GLY A 57 -25.44 6.64 9.29
N ASP A 58 -25.77 6.25 8.07
CA ASP A 58 -26.44 4.97 7.79
C ASP A 58 -25.62 3.78 8.30
N PRO A 59 -26.23 2.84 9.07
CA PRO A 59 -25.51 1.67 9.57
C PRO A 59 -24.92 0.80 8.46
N LEU A 60 -25.66 0.66 7.35
CA LEU A 60 -25.24 -0.11 6.19
C LEU A 60 -24.82 0.84 5.06
N ARG A 61 -23.51 0.89 4.80
CA ARG A 61 -22.90 1.71 3.75
C ARG A 61 -22.85 0.92 2.44
N THR A 62 -23.28 1.53 1.33
CA THR A 62 -23.34 0.90 0.00
C THR A 62 -22.91 1.90 -1.08
N ASN A 63 -23.00 1.51 -2.36
CA ASN A 63 -22.73 2.37 -3.52
C ASN A 63 -21.31 2.95 -3.57
N PHE A 64 -20.34 2.16 -3.10
CA PHE A 64 -18.93 2.52 -3.23
C PHE A 64 -18.52 2.62 -4.71
N PRO A 65 -17.55 3.49 -5.04
CA PRO A 65 -17.15 3.72 -6.42
C PRO A 65 -16.69 2.46 -7.17
N ALA A 66 -17.03 2.39 -8.45
CA ALA A 66 -16.65 1.25 -9.29
C ALA A 66 -15.13 1.13 -9.49
N HIS A 67 -14.40 2.26 -9.53
CA HIS A 67 -12.92 2.25 -9.62
C HIS A 67 -12.27 1.65 -8.36
N GLN A 68 -12.99 1.65 -7.23
CA GLN A 68 -12.59 1.01 -5.97
C GLN A 68 -13.14 -0.42 -5.86
N MET A 69 -13.58 -1.03 -6.96
CA MET A 69 -14.18 -2.38 -6.99
C MET A 69 -15.41 -2.51 -6.09
N GLY A 70 -16.11 -1.39 -5.81
CA GLY A 70 -17.23 -1.39 -4.87
C GLY A 70 -16.81 -1.56 -3.40
N LEU A 71 -15.54 -1.37 -3.05
CA LEU A 71 -15.07 -1.41 -1.67
C LEU A 71 -15.01 0.01 -1.06
N PRO A 72 -15.12 0.12 0.28
CA PRO A 72 -14.75 1.35 0.99
C PRO A 72 -13.29 1.73 0.71
N GLY A 73 -13.01 3.02 0.51
CA GLY A 73 -11.69 3.53 0.13
C GLY A 73 -10.51 2.93 0.91
N PRO A 74 -10.49 3.01 2.26
CA PRO A 74 -9.42 2.42 3.07
C PRO A 74 -9.23 0.90 2.92
N ILE A 75 -10.31 0.16 2.60
CA ILE A 75 -10.23 -1.28 2.37
C ILE A 75 -9.75 -1.58 0.94
N TYR A 76 -10.19 -0.80 -0.05
CA TYR A 76 -9.65 -0.86 -1.41
C TYR A 76 -8.14 -0.58 -1.42
N ASP A 77 -7.69 0.35 -0.59
CA ASP A 77 -6.29 0.74 -0.46
C ASP A 77 -5.38 -0.41 0.03
N ALA A 78 -5.96 -1.43 0.67
CA ALA A 78 -5.28 -2.64 1.09
C ALA A 78 -5.12 -3.70 -0.03
N LEU A 79 -5.72 -3.48 -1.21
CA LEU A 79 -5.49 -4.32 -2.39
C LEU A 79 -4.29 -3.83 -3.21
N PRO A 80 -3.52 -4.75 -3.82
CA PRO A 80 -2.41 -4.38 -4.68
C PRO A 80 -2.91 -3.71 -5.97
N ASP A 81 -2.10 -2.85 -6.56
CA ASP A 81 -2.37 -2.21 -7.86
C ASP A 81 -1.47 -2.79 -8.95
N GLY A 82 -1.79 -2.46 -10.21
CA GLY A 82 -0.93 -2.70 -11.37
C GLY A 82 -0.36 -4.13 -11.41
N TRP A 83 0.97 -4.23 -11.30
CA TRP A 83 1.69 -5.51 -11.34
C TRP A 83 1.39 -6.42 -10.16
N GLY A 84 1.13 -5.88 -8.96
CA GLY A 84 0.73 -6.71 -7.81
C GLY A 84 -0.61 -7.41 -8.06
N MET A 85 -1.56 -6.73 -8.71
CA MET A 85 -2.82 -7.35 -9.13
C MET A 85 -2.59 -8.42 -10.21
N LEU A 86 -1.68 -8.16 -11.16
CA LEU A 86 -1.28 -9.15 -12.17
C LEU A 86 -0.66 -10.41 -11.54
N LEU A 87 0.22 -10.25 -10.54
CA LEU A 87 0.81 -11.38 -9.84
C LEU A 87 -0.23 -12.20 -9.09
N MET A 88 -1.17 -11.51 -8.44
CA MET A 88 -2.29 -12.15 -7.77
C MET A 88 -3.13 -12.98 -8.74
N ASP A 89 -3.42 -12.44 -9.93
CA ASP A 89 -4.13 -13.16 -11.00
C ASP A 89 -3.34 -14.38 -11.51
N ARG A 90 -2.02 -14.26 -11.67
CA ARG A 90 -1.16 -15.39 -12.03
C ARG A 90 -1.19 -16.47 -10.95
N LEU A 91 -1.16 -16.09 -9.66
CA LEU A 91 -1.26 -17.02 -8.55
C LEU A 91 -2.63 -17.73 -8.53
N PHE A 92 -3.73 -17.01 -8.74
CA PHE A 92 -5.05 -17.62 -8.85
C PHE A 92 -5.11 -18.63 -9.99
N LYS A 93 -4.59 -18.27 -11.17
CA LYS A 93 -4.51 -19.16 -12.32
C LYS A 93 -3.69 -20.42 -12.03
N LYS A 94 -2.54 -20.27 -11.37
CA LYS A 94 -1.70 -21.39 -10.93
C LYS A 94 -2.45 -22.34 -10.00
N ASN A 95 -3.24 -21.80 -9.08
CA ASN A 95 -4.04 -22.56 -8.13
C ASN A 95 -5.35 -23.10 -8.75
N GLY A 96 -5.52 -23.06 -10.07
CA GLY A 96 -6.68 -23.59 -10.78
C GLY A 96 -7.92 -22.70 -10.77
N PHE A 97 -7.82 -21.47 -10.26
CA PHE A 97 -8.91 -20.51 -10.29
C PHE A 97 -8.92 -19.71 -11.59
N ASN A 98 -10.11 -19.25 -12.00
CA ASN A 98 -10.24 -18.27 -13.09
C ASN A 98 -10.26 -16.85 -12.50
N PRO A 99 -9.21 -16.02 -12.72
CA PRO A 99 -9.12 -14.68 -12.12
C PRO A 99 -10.30 -13.76 -12.46
N ALA A 100 -10.93 -13.93 -13.63
CA ALA A 100 -12.09 -13.15 -14.04
C ALA A 100 -13.35 -13.41 -13.19
N ARG A 101 -13.35 -14.49 -12.39
CA ARG A 101 -14.44 -14.84 -11.46
C ARG A 101 -14.09 -14.54 -10.00
N ILE A 102 -12.90 -14.00 -9.73
CA ILE A 102 -12.45 -13.70 -8.36
C ILE A 102 -12.83 -12.26 -8.02
N GLY A 103 -13.72 -12.13 -7.04
CA GLY A 103 -14.19 -10.85 -6.54
C GLY A 103 -13.20 -10.18 -5.57
N PRO A 104 -13.45 -8.92 -5.21
CA PRO A 104 -12.59 -8.19 -4.28
C PRO A 104 -12.52 -8.83 -2.88
N LEU A 105 -13.62 -9.40 -2.38
CA LEU A 105 -13.64 -10.06 -1.07
C LEU A 105 -12.68 -11.27 -1.04
N GLU A 106 -12.70 -12.11 -2.08
CA GLU A 106 -11.74 -13.22 -2.22
C GLU A 106 -10.30 -12.74 -2.40
N ARG A 107 -10.07 -11.56 -2.96
CA ARG A 107 -8.71 -10.99 -3.01
C ARG A 107 -8.23 -10.61 -1.62
N LEU A 108 -9.09 -9.97 -0.82
CA LEU A 108 -8.73 -9.57 0.54
C LEU A 108 -8.39 -10.75 1.46
N THR A 109 -8.96 -11.95 1.24
CA THR A 109 -8.59 -13.14 2.02
C THR A 109 -7.14 -13.60 1.79
N TYR A 110 -6.54 -13.27 0.63
CA TYR A 110 -5.13 -13.54 0.35
C TYR A 110 -4.21 -12.44 0.88
N ILE A 111 -4.72 -11.22 1.06
CA ILE A 111 -3.98 -10.15 1.73
C ILE A 111 -3.86 -10.45 3.22
N ASN A 112 -4.95 -10.91 3.86
CA ASN A 112 -4.99 -11.29 5.27
C ASN A 112 -4.35 -10.22 6.18
N THR A 113 -3.19 -10.49 6.79
CA THR A 113 -2.45 -9.60 7.70
C THR A 113 -1.34 -8.79 7.02
N HIS A 114 -1.13 -8.96 5.72
CA HIS A 114 0.02 -8.39 4.99
C HIS A 114 -0.22 -7.00 4.41
N ALA A 115 -1.40 -6.42 4.62
CA ALA A 115 -1.74 -5.09 4.15
C ALA A 115 -0.77 -4.01 4.68
N MET A 116 -0.64 -2.92 3.90
CA MET A 116 -0.15 -1.65 4.44
C MET A 116 -1.08 -1.18 5.55
N GLY A 117 -0.49 -0.47 6.51
CA GLY A 117 -1.17 -0.04 7.72
C GLY A 117 -1.52 -1.21 8.65
N ALA A 118 -2.69 -1.08 9.28
CA ALA A 118 -3.15 -1.91 10.38
C ALA A 118 -4.42 -2.74 10.05
N LEU A 119 -4.82 -2.85 8.78
CA LEU A 119 -5.99 -3.65 8.42
C LEU A 119 -5.64 -5.14 8.32
N SER A 120 -6.54 -5.97 8.82
CA SER A 120 -6.51 -7.43 8.66
C SER A 120 -7.86 -7.94 8.17
N PHE A 121 -7.87 -9.06 7.46
CA PHE A 121 -9.08 -9.60 6.83
C PHE A 121 -9.29 -11.07 7.18
N GLU A 122 -10.50 -11.42 7.60
CA GLU A 122 -10.87 -12.81 7.87
C GLU A 122 -12.17 -13.21 7.13
N PRO A 123 -12.29 -14.46 6.64
CA PRO A 123 -11.32 -15.54 6.79
C PRO A 123 -10.06 -15.35 5.93
N SER A 124 -8.93 -15.91 6.37
CA SER A 124 -7.72 -15.99 5.56
C SER A 124 -7.80 -17.17 4.60
N ALA A 125 -7.37 -16.98 3.35
CA ALA A 125 -7.24 -18.08 2.39
C ALA A 125 -5.91 -18.83 2.49
N THR A 126 -4.88 -18.24 3.11
CA THR A 126 -3.53 -18.83 3.18
C THR A 126 -2.74 -18.26 4.35
N GLU A 127 -2.03 -19.12 5.08
CA GLU A 127 -0.91 -18.70 5.94
C GLU A 127 0.36 -18.64 5.09
N LEU A 128 0.73 -17.43 4.64
CA LEU A 128 1.92 -17.18 3.81
C LEU A 128 3.18 -16.99 4.68
N ALA A 129 3.41 -17.85 5.66
CA ALA A 129 4.63 -17.76 6.48
C ALA A 129 5.81 -18.32 5.70
N LEU A 130 6.80 -17.46 5.38
CA LEU A 130 8.08 -17.91 4.86
C LEU A 130 8.88 -18.56 5.98
N THR A 131 9.15 -19.85 5.83
CA THR A 131 10.00 -20.62 6.75
C THR A 131 11.47 -20.59 6.35
N GLU A 132 11.76 -20.28 5.08
CA GLU A 132 13.11 -20.26 4.53
C GLU A 132 13.60 -18.84 4.22
N ASN A 133 14.84 -18.56 4.60
CA ASN A 133 15.52 -17.32 4.27
C ASN A 133 16.04 -17.37 2.83
N ILE A 134 15.57 -16.44 1.99
CA ILE A 134 15.98 -16.33 0.59
C ILE A 134 17.00 -15.20 0.49
N PRO A 135 18.25 -15.49 0.09
CA PRO A 135 19.26 -14.45 -0.10
C PRO A 135 18.82 -13.41 -1.12
N LEU A 136 19.17 -12.14 -0.90
CA LEU A 136 18.77 -11.02 -1.75
C LEU A 136 19.13 -11.24 -3.24
N ILE A 137 20.29 -11.83 -3.51
CA ILE A 137 20.72 -12.13 -4.89
C ILE A 137 19.76 -13.12 -5.56
N LYS A 138 19.35 -14.17 -4.83
CA LYS A 138 18.38 -15.15 -5.34
C LYS A 138 17.01 -14.50 -5.55
N LEU A 139 16.56 -13.69 -4.59
CA LEU A 139 15.32 -12.90 -4.73
C LEU A 139 15.34 -12.02 -6.00
N ALA A 140 16.45 -11.32 -6.27
CA ALA A 140 16.59 -10.50 -7.48
C ALA A 140 16.55 -11.33 -8.77
N GLN A 141 17.19 -12.50 -8.78
CA GLN A 141 17.17 -13.42 -9.92
C GLN A 141 15.76 -13.96 -10.20
N GLU A 142 15.04 -14.39 -9.16
CA GLU A 142 13.67 -14.88 -9.26
C GLU A 142 12.72 -13.79 -9.80
N VAL A 143 12.91 -12.53 -9.37
CA VAL A 143 12.15 -11.38 -9.90
C VAL A 143 12.37 -11.23 -11.41
N GLN A 144 13.59 -11.42 -11.91
CA GLN A 144 13.86 -11.35 -13.35
C GLN A 144 13.12 -12.46 -14.11
N GLU A 145 13.05 -13.67 -13.57
CA GLU A 145 12.28 -14.75 -14.18
C GLU A 145 10.77 -14.45 -14.19
N VAL A 146 10.24 -13.91 -13.08
CA VAL A 146 8.83 -13.48 -13.00
C VAL A 146 8.50 -12.39 -14.02
N LEU A 147 9.43 -11.44 -14.24
CA LEU A 147 9.30 -10.39 -15.25
C LEU A 147 9.27 -10.96 -16.68
N LYS A 148 10.01 -12.04 -16.96
CA LYS A 148 9.95 -12.77 -18.24
C LYS A 148 8.67 -13.60 -18.42
N GLY A 149 7.85 -13.73 -17.38
CA GLY A 149 6.65 -14.57 -17.38
C GLY A 149 6.88 -15.98 -16.86
N GLU A 150 8.07 -16.26 -16.33
CA GLU A 150 8.48 -17.52 -15.72
C GLU A 150 8.35 -17.44 -14.17
N GLY A 151 8.86 -18.41 -13.40
CA GLY A 151 9.00 -18.25 -11.94
C GLY A 151 7.72 -18.28 -11.10
N ALA A 152 6.73 -19.14 -11.46
CA ALA A 152 5.42 -19.18 -10.78
C ALA A 152 5.46 -19.59 -9.30
N GLU A 153 6.56 -20.18 -8.81
CA GLU A 153 6.73 -20.57 -7.41
C GLU A 153 6.96 -19.36 -6.50
N PHE A 154 7.64 -18.33 -7.00
CA PHE A 154 8.01 -17.15 -6.23
C PHE A 154 6.91 -16.07 -6.18
N LEU A 155 5.81 -16.24 -6.93
CA LEU A 155 4.71 -15.27 -6.99
C LEU A 155 4.15 -14.92 -5.62
N GLN A 156 4.07 -15.90 -4.72
CA GLN A 156 3.54 -15.71 -3.37
C GLN A 156 4.42 -14.75 -2.54
N HIS A 157 5.71 -14.69 -2.83
CA HIS A 157 6.68 -13.86 -2.10
C HIS A 157 6.68 -12.39 -2.58
N LEU A 158 6.08 -12.15 -3.75
CA LEU A 158 6.02 -10.85 -4.42
C LEU A 158 4.63 -10.19 -4.32
N LEU A 159 3.69 -10.79 -3.58
CA LEU A 159 2.30 -10.33 -3.44
C LEU A 159 2.14 -8.99 -2.69
N ILE A 160 3.23 -8.32 -2.33
CA ILE A 160 3.18 -7.20 -1.39
C ILE A 160 3.06 -5.87 -2.14
N MET A 161 1.87 -5.30 -1.99
CA MET A 161 1.38 -3.92 -2.18
C MET A 161 2.25 -2.87 -2.90
N GLY A 162 1.58 -2.20 -3.85
CA GLY A 162 1.87 -0.83 -4.32
C GLY A 162 2.50 -0.75 -5.71
N GLY A 163 1.78 -0.14 -6.67
CA GLY A 163 2.29 0.17 -8.00
C GLY A 163 1.74 1.50 -8.53
N SER A 164 2.58 2.27 -9.21
CA SER A 164 2.21 3.46 -9.97
C SER A 164 1.50 3.08 -11.29
N PRO A 165 0.61 3.95 -11.83
CA PRO A 165 0.05 3.81 -13.17
C PRO A 165 1.09 3.66 -14.29
N GLN A 166 2.32 4.15 -14.13
CA GLN A 166 3.35 4.20 -15.18
C GLN A 166 4.31 2.99 -15.24
N GLY A 167 4.12 1.96 -14.41
CA GLY A 167 4.97 0.76 -14.44
C GLY A 167 5.28 0.29 -13.04
N ALA A 168 4.48 -0.66 -12.56
CA ALA A 168 4.65 -1.19 -11.23
C ALA A 168 5.92 -2.04 -11.16
N ARG A 169 6.97 -1.47 -10.57
CA ARG A 169 8.21 -2.14 -10.20
C ARG A 169 7.93 -3.33 -9.27
N PRO A 170 8.59 -4.49 -9.45
CA PRO A 170 8.51 -5.59 -8.50
C PRO A 170 8.91 -5.17 -7.10
N LYS A 171 8.08 -5.53 -6.10
CA LYS A 171 8.35 -5.25 -4.69
C LYS A 171 8.24 -6.52 -3.85
N ALA A 172 9.03 -6.60 -2.78
CA ALA A 172 8.98 -7.66 -1.79
C ALA A 172 9.17 -7.10 -0.38
N LEU A 173 8.61 -7.77 0.62
CA LEU A 173 8.89 -7.49 2.02
C LEU A 173 10.12 -8.28 2.45
N ILE A 174 11.07 -7.56 3.03
CA ILE A 174 12.25 -8.13 3.67
C ILE A 174 12.37 -7.56 5.08
N TYR A 175 13.16 -8.21 5.89
CA TYR A 175 13.35 -7.91 7.29
C TYR A 175 14.82 -7.69 7.57
N ARG A 176 15.15 -6.62 8.27
CA ARG A 176 16.52 -6.28 8.63
C ARG A 176 16.72 -6.49 10.13
N ASP A 177 17.76 -7.22 10.50
CA ASP A 177 18.23 -7.24 11.87
C ASP A 177 18.92 -5.91 12.19
N PRO A 178 18.43 -5.12 13.16
CA PRO A 178 19.02 -3.82 13.49
C PRO A 178 20.43 -3.93 14.13
N VAL A 179 20.82 -5.10 14.62
CA VAL A 179 22.14 -5.34 15.22
C VAL A 179 23.17 -5.70 14.16
N THR A 180 22.87 -6.70 13.32
CA THR A 180 23.82 -7.19 12.29
C THR A 180 23.73 -6.41 10.98
N ASN A 181 22.62 -5.69 10.76
CA ASN A 181 22.26 -5.03 9.50
C ASN A 181 21.98 -6.00 8.33
N GLU A 182 21.85 -7.30 8.61
CA GLU A 182 21.58 -8.31 7.60
C GLU A 182 20.09 -8.31 7.23
N PHE A 183 19.82 -8.55 5.94
CA PHE A 183 18.47 -8.69 5.41
C PHE A 183 18.08 -10.16 5.25
N SER A 184 16.82 -10.44 5.53
CA SER A 184 16.20 -11.76 5.40
C SER A 184 14.78 -11.64 4.85
N THR A 185 14.26 -12.71 4.24
CA THR A 185 12.82 -12.82 3.92
C THR A 185 11.99 -13.36 5.09
N VAL A 186 12.63 -13.76 6.19
CA VAL A 186 11.95 -14.33 7.37
C VAL A 186 11.64 -13.23 8.38
N SER A 187 10.38 -13.15 8.77
CA SER A 187 9.91 -12.20 9.79
C SER A 187 10.36 -12.61 11.18
N SER A 188 10.78 -11.63 11.99
CA SER A 188 11.00 -11.78 13.44
C SER A 188 10.49 -10.54 14.14
N HIS A 189 10.00 -10.67 15.38
CA HIS A 189 9.56 -9.54 16.20
C HIS A 189 10.69 -8.53 16.49
N GLN A 190 11.94 -8.97 16.38
CA GLN A 190 13.13 -8.12 16.60
C GLN A 190 13.63 -7.48 15.30
N HIS A 191 13.11 -7.87 14.14
CA HIS A 191 13.55 -7.32 12.87
C HIS A 191 12.70 -6.13 12.44
N GLU A 192 13.35 -5.19 11.78
CA GLU A 192 12.69 -4.08 11.11
C GLU A 192 12.10 -4.57 9.79
N ALA A 193 10.87 -4.15 9.46
CA ALA A 193 10.26 -4.48 8.18
C ALA A 193 10.65 -3.45 7.10
N TRP A 194 11.02 -3.91 5.92
CA TRP A 194 11.51 -3.11 4.80
C TRP A 194 10.84 -3.56 3.49
N LEU A 195 10.53 -2.60 2.63
CA LEU A 195 10.04 -2.87 1.28
C LEU A 195 11.21 -2.72 0.30
N ILE A 196 11.58 -3.80 -0.38
CA ILE A 196 12.58 -3.77 -1.44
C ILE A 196 11.94 -3.73 -2.82
N LYS A 197 12.53 -2.95 -3.71
CA LYS A 197 12.08 -2.70 -5.08
C LYS A 197 13.19 -3.09 -6.05
N PHE A 198 12.78 -3.68 -7.16
CA PHE A 198 13.66 -4.03 -8.27
C PHE A 198 13.24 -3.27 -9.54
N PRO A 199 14.15 -3.06 -10.49
CA PRO A 199 13.79 -2.47 -11.79
C PRO A 199 12.71 -3.28 -12.51
N ALA A 200 11.79 -2.60 -13.19
CA ALA A 200 10.86 -3.25 -14.12
C ALA A 200 11.59 -3.66 -15.42
N GLN A 201 10.97 -4.53 -16.23
CA GLN A 201 11.61 -5.16 -17.40
C GLN A 201 12.16 -4.16 -18.45
N GLN A 202 11.54 -2.99 -18.59
CA GLN A 202 11.90 -1.96 -19.59
C GLN A 202 12.40 -0.67 -18.93
N GLU A 203 12.83 -0.75 -17.68
CA GLU A 203 13.28 0.40 -16.91
C GLU A 203 14.80 0.52 -16.96
N HIS A 204 15.32 1.75 -16.88
CA HIS A 204 16.76 1.97 -16.88
C HIS A 204 17.40 1.31 -15.63
N PRO A 205 18.57 0.64 -15.74
CA PRO A 205 19.21 -0.05 -14.61
C PRO A 205 19.50 0.85 -13.40
N GLU A 206 19.61 2.16 -13.62
CA GLU A 206 19.88 3.17 -12.59
C GLU A 206 18.64 3.61 -11.81
N VAL A 207 17.43 3.14 -12.14
CA VAL A 207 16.20 3.58 -11.47
C VAL A 207 16.25 3.42 -9.94
N CYS A 208 16.82 2.34 -9.44
CA CYS A 208 17.01 2.14 -8.00
C CYS A 208 18.02 3.13 -7.40
N ALA A 209 19.04 3.52 -8.16
CA ALA A 209 20.00 4.53 -7.72
C ALA A 209 19.38 5.93 -7.75
N ILE A 210 18.55 6.24 -8.76
CA ILE A 210 17.79 7.50 -8.84
C ILE A 210 16.89 7.63 -7.62
N GLU A 211 16.12 6.60 -7.26
CA GLU A 211 15.26 6.66 -6.07
C GLU A 211 16.05 6.86 -4.78
N ALA A 212 17.25 6.26 -4.67
CA ALA A 212 18.16 6.51 -3.54
C ALA A 212 18.64 7.96 -3.49
N VAL A 213 18.99 8.56 -4.63
CA VAL A 213 19.36 9.99 -4.70
C VAL A 213 18.19 10.88 -4.28
N TYR A 214 16.96 10.58 -4.72
CA TYR A 214 15.78 11.33 -4.33
C TYR A 214 15.49 11.26 -2.84
N ALA A 215 15.70 10.10 -2.21
CA ALA A 215 15.62 9.96 -0.75
C ALA A 215 16.62 10.88 -0.03
N GLU A 216 17.87 10.96 -0.50
CA GLU A 216 18.87 11.88 0.06
C GLU A 216 18.54 13.36 -0.21
N CYS A 217 17.98 13.70 -1.38
CA CYS A 217 17.48 15.04 -1.64
C CYS A 217 16.36 15.45 -0.67
N LEU A 218 15.42 14.55 -0.37
CA LEU A 218 14.38 14.80 0.64
C LEU A 218 15.00 15.11 2.02
N ARG A 219 16.01 14.33 2.44
CA ARG A 219 16.74 14.57 3.71
C ARG A 219 17.43 15.92 3.73
N HIS A 220 18.13 16.29 2.66
CA HIS A 220 18.77 17.60 2.53
C HIS A 220 17.77 18.76 2.54
N CYS A 221 16.56 18.53 2.03
CA CYS A 221 15.47 19.49 2.12
C CYS A 221 14.76 19.47 3.48
N HIS A 222 15.17 18.64 4.45
CA HIS A 222 14.45 18.42 5.72
C HIS A 222 12.99 18.00 5.52
N ILE A 223 12.73 17.15 4.53
CA ILE A 223 11.45 16.46 4.34
C ILE A 223 11.65 15.05 4.89
N ASP A 224 10.79 14.67 5.84
CA ASP A 224 10.86 13.35 6.46
C ASP A 224 10.67 12.25 5.41
N THR A 225 11.54 11.25 5.43
CA THR A 225 11.54 10.11 4.51
C THR A 225 12.14 8.90 5.25
N PRO A 226 11.62 7.68 5.07
CA PRO A 226 12.07 6.51 5.81
C PRO A 226 13.55 6.23 5.60
N ASP A 227 14.17 5.41 6.45
CA ASP A 227 15.51 4.89 6.19
C ASP A 227 15.52 4.12 4.86
N THR A 228 16.58 4.30 4.08
CA THR A 228 16.69 3.73 2.73
C THR A 228 18.04 3.08 2.50
N GLN A 229 18.08 2.07 1.63
CA GLN A 229 19.32 1.39 1.26
C GLN A 229 19.33 1.02 -0.22
N TYR A 230 20.44 1.31 -0.89
CA TYR A 230 20.69 0.92 -2.27
C TYR A 230 21.63 -0.30 -2.30
N PHE A 231 21.35 -1.23 -3.22
CA PHE A 231 22.14 -2.43 -3.41
C PHE A 231 22.61 -2.54 -4.85
N THR A 232 23.92 -2.75 -5.01
CA THR A 232 24.49 -3.30 -6.24
C THR A 232 24.65 -4.80 -6.05
N LEU A 233 24.04 -5.58 -6.95
CA LEU A 233 24.04 -7.03 -6.92
C LEU A 233 24.84 -7.58 -8.12
N PRO A 234 25.25 -8.86 -8.10
CA PRO A 234 25.95 -9.46 -9.23
C PRO A 234 25.18 -9.32 -10.56
N ASN A 235 25.90 -9.39 -11.67
CA ASN A 235 25.36 -9.33 -13.05
C ASN A 235 24.64 -8.01 -13.39
N GLY A 236 25.00 -6.91 -12.73
CA GLY A 236 24.43 -5.58 -13.00
C GLY A 236 23.01 -5.39 -12.43
N LEU A 237 22.53 -6.32 -11.60
CA LEU A 237 21.26 -6.18 -10.91
C LEU A 237 21.37 -5.11 -9.82
N THR A 238 20.28 -4.37 -9.61
CA THR A 238 20.19 -3.33 -8.58
C THR A 238 18.90 -3.50 -7.79
N ALA A 239 18.90 -3.00 -6.56
CA ALA A 239 17.70 -2.94 -5.74
C ALA A 239 17.72 -1.69 -4.86
N PHE A 240 16.53 -1.22 -4.50
CA PHE A 240 16.32 -0.13 -3.56
C PHE A 240 15.36 -0.58 -2.46
N ALA A 241 15.75 -0.46 -1.20
CA ALA A 241 14.89 -0.77 -0.07
C ALA A 241 14.57 0.48 0.76
N SER A 242 13.35 0.53 1.26
CA SER A 242 12.87 1.55 2.19
C SER A 242 12.28 0.88 3.42
N LYS A 243 12.64 1.37 4.61
CA LYS A 243 12.04 0.94 5.87
C LYS A 243 10.55 1.24 5.86
N ARG A 244 9.75 0.32 6.40
CA ARG A 244 8.30 0.50 6.55
C ARG A 244 8.02 1.44 7.71
N PHE A 245 7.50 2.62 7.39
CA PHE A 245 7.07 3.62 8.38
C PHE A 245 5.71 3.32 9.01
N ASP A 246 4.98 2.32 8.49
CA ASP A 246 3.73 1.83 9.06
C ASP A 246 3.96 0.67 10.06
N ARG A 247 5.18 0.58 10.61
CA ARG A 247 5.62 -0.40 11.60
C ARG A 247 6.43 0.30 12.69
N HIS A 248 6.22 -0.11 13.94
CA HIS A 248 6.97 0.39 15.10
C HIS A 248 7.00 -0.68 16.18
N ASP A 249 8.19 -1.09 16.61
CA ASP A 249 8.42 -2.11 17.65
C ASP A 249 7.61 -3.40 17.44
N GLY A 250 7.60 -3.90 16.20
CA GLY A 250 6.83 -5.07 15.79
C GLY A 250 5.31 -4.85 15.67
N MET A 251 4.79 -3.70 16.10
CA MET A 251 3.39 -3.30 15.94
C MET A 251 3.16 -2.65 14.58
N ARG A 252 1.91 -2.70 14.13
CA ARG A 252 1.45 -2.05 12.90
C ARG A 252 0.85 -0.69 13.24
N ILE A 253 1.06 0.29 12.37
CA ILE A 253 0.50 1.64 12.51
C ILE A 253 -0.63 1.78 11.50
N PRO A 254 -1.86 2.18 11.89
CA PRO A 254 -2.92 2.43 10.93
C PRO A 254 -2.53 3.52 9.93
N MET A 255 -2.85 3.26 8.67
CA MET A 255 -2.43 4.08 7.53
C MET A 255 -3.58 4.14 6.52
N GLN A 256 -3.73 5.28 5.85
CA GLN A 256 -4.60 5.41 4.68
C GLN A 256 -3.98 6.37 3.66
N SER A 257 -4.09 6.08 2.37
CA SER A 257 -3.66 7.00 1.32
C SER A 257 -4.60 8.21 1.17
N LEU A 258 -4.12 9.24 0.49
CA LEU A 258 -4.93 10.38 0.08
C LEU A 258 -6.09 9.93 -0.86
N ALA A 259 -5.85 8.93 -1.70
CA ALA A 259 -6.89 8.31 -2.54
C ALA A 259 -7.98 7.65 -1.70
N ALA A 260 -7.60 6.91 -0.65
CA ALA A 260 -8.53 6.28 0.27
C ALA A 260 -9.35 7.31 1.06
N PHE A 261 -8.70 8.38 1.52
CA PHE A 261 -9.34 9.44 2.30
C PHE A 261 -10.34 10.25 1.48
N THR A 262 -10.00 10.59 0.23
CA THR A 262 -10.81 11.47 -0.64
C THR A 262 -11.74 10.73 -1.59
N GLY A 263 -11.50 9.44 -1.84
CA GLY A 263 -12.23 8.64 -2.83
C GLY A 263 -11.74 8.83 -4.27
N ALA A 264 -10.63 9.54 -4.47
CA ALA A 264 -10.09 9.84 -5.79
C ALA A 264 -9.69 8.58 -6.58
N ASP A 265 -9.87 8.61 -7.90
CA ASP A 265 -9.36 7.59 -8.80
C ASP A 265 -7.92 7.90 -9.20
N PHE A 266 -6.97 7.25 -8.54
CA PHE A 266 -5.53 7.44 -8.79
C PHE A 266 -5.09 7.03 -10.20
N LYS A 267 -5.93 6.32 -10.96
CA LYS A 267 -5.64 5.95 -12.35
C LYS A 267 -6.06 7.02 -13.34
N SER A 268 -6.90 7.97 -12.92
CA SER A 268 -7.28 9.13 -13.72
C SER A 268 -6.28 10.27 -13.45
N PRO A 269 -5.47 10.68 -14.43
CA PRO A 269 -4.58 11.83 -14.28
C PRO A 269 -5.34 13.07 -13.83
N GLY A 270 -4.79 13.82 -12.87
CA GLY A 270 -5.40 15.06 -12.38
C GLY A 270 -6.70 14.85 -11.60
N SER A 271 -6.95 13.63 -11.09
CA SER A 271 -8.06 13.35 -10.17
C SER A 271 -8.01 14.23 -8.92
N LEU A 272 -6.80 14.62 -8.50
CA LEU A 272 -6.52 15.61 -7.48
C LEU A 272 -5.40 16.53 -7.94
N ASP A 273 -5.38 17.74 -7.39
CA ASP A 273 -4.28 18.68 -7.51
C ASP A 273 -3.68 18.94 -6.12
N TYR A 274 -2.59 19.72 -6.06
CA TYR A 274 -2.00 20.06 -4.77
C TYR A 274 -2.94 20.88 -3.87
N SER A 275 -3.85 21.67 -4.43
CA SER A 275 -4.85 22.40 -3.62
C SER A 275 -5.74 21.44 -2.85
N ASN A 276 -6.19 20.36 -3.51
CA ASN A 276 -6.95 19.29 -2.92
C ASN A 276 -6.12 18.49 -1.91
N PHE A 277 -4.86 18.18 -2.22
CA PHE A 277 -3.95 17.54 -1.27
C PHE A 277 -3.78 18.36 0.02
N LEU A 278 -3.52 19.67 -0.08
CA LEU A 278 -3.35 20.54 1.08
C LEU A 278 -4.62 20.66 1.92
N ARG A 279 -5.79 20.71 1.28
CA ARG A 279 -7.08 20.70 1.98
C ARG A 279 -7.29 19.38 2.70
N ALA A 280 -7.10 18.25 2.01
CA ALA A 280 -7.26 16.93 2.59
C ALA A 280 -6.29 16.69 3.75
N ALA A 281 -5.02 17.11 3.63
CA ALA A 281 -4.05 17.02 4.71
C ALA A 281 -4.50 17.80 5.95
N HIS A 282 -5.01 19.01 5.76
CA HIS A 282 -5.54 19.80 6.86
C HIS A 282 -6.79 19.16 7.49
N PHE A 283 -7.74 18.67 6.68
CA PHE A 283 -8.96 18.04 7.18
C PHE A 283 -8.70 16.73 7.91
N CYS A 284 -7.81 15.88 7.39
CA CYS A 284 -7.49 14.58 7.98
C CYS A 284 -6.78 14.74 9.33
N THR A 285 -5.80 15.64 9.39
CA THR A 285 -4.94 15.82 10.57
C THR A 285 -5.48 16.83 11.58
N ASN A 286 -6.36 17.73 11.13
CA ASN A 286 -6.78 18.92 11.86
C ASN A 286 -5.60 19.76 12.39
N ASP A 287 -4.49 19.80 11.64
CA ASP A 287 -3.27 20.51 12.00
C ASP A 287 -2.73 21.33 10.82
N VAL A 288 -2.46 22.62 11.06
CA VAL A 288 -1.89 23.52 10.05
C VAL A 288 -0.40 23.22 9.78
N ARG A 289 0.31 22.63 10.75
CA ARG A 289 1.72 22.24 10.59
C ARG A 289 1.84 21.10 9.59
N GLU A 290 0.94 20.12 9.64
CA GLU A 290 0.86 19.03 8.68
C GLU A 290 0.55 19.53 7.26
N LYS A 291 -0.31 20.56 7.13
CA LYS A 291 -0.54 21.25 5.86
C LYS A 291 0.72 21.93 5.32
N ALA A 292 1.55 22.53 6.18
CA ALA A 292 2.82 23.12 5.77
C ALA A 292 3.83 22.06 5.29
N ILE A 293 3.87 20.89 5.93
CA ILE A 293 4.67 19.73 5.48
C ILE A 293 4.18 19.23 4.12
N ALA A 294 2.85 19.11 3.94
CA ALA A 294 2.25 18.76 2.65
C ALA A 294 2.63 19.76 1.54
N PHE A 295 2.63 21.07 1.85
CA PHE A 295 3.06 22.10 0.90
C PHE A 295 4.54 21.95 0.52
N LYS A 296 5.40 21.66 1.50
CA LYS A 296 6.81 21.41 1.26
C LYS A 296 7.04 20.21 0.33
N ARG A 297 6.25 19.13 0.48
CA ARG A 297 6.27 17.96 -0.42
C ARG A 297 5.82 18.32 -1.84
N ALA A 298 4.77 19.13 -1.99
CA ALA A 298 4.31 19.60 -3.30
C ALA A 298 5.39 20.43 -4.02
N VAL A 299 6.02 21.37 -3.31
CA VAL A 299 7.12 22.17 -3.87
C VAL A 299 8.30 21.28 -4.27
N PHE A 300 8.66 20.29 -3.45
CA PHE A 300 9.72 19.33 -3.78
C PHE A 300 9.41 18.60 -5.08
N ASN A 301 8.21 18.03 -5.23
CA ASN A 301 7.83 17.28 -6.42
C ASN A 301 7.92 18.12 -7.70
N VAL A 302 7.48 19.38 -7.64
CA VAL A 302 7.59 20.32 -8.78
C VAL A 302 9.05 20.63 -9.12
N VAL A 303 9.86 20.99 -8.12
CA VAL A 303 11.27 21.41 -8.34
C VAL A 303 12.13 20.25 -8.82
N PHE A 304 11.90 19.05 -8.30
CA PHE A 304 12.68 17.85 -8.61
C PHE A 304 12.06 17.01 -9.73
N ASN A 305 11.06 17.50 -10.46
CA ASN A 305 10.39 16.75 -11.53
C ASN A 305 9.96 15.34 -11.10
N ASN A 306 9.36 15.22 -9.91
CA ASN A 306 8.62 14.03 -9.53
C ASN A 306 7.17 14.21 -9.97
N ARG A 307 6.84 13.69 -11.16
CA ARG A 307 5.47 13.68 -11.70
C ARG A 307 4.76 12.34 -11.54
N ASP A 308 5.36 11.39 -10.83
CA ASP A 308 4.71 10.15 -10.39
C ASP A 308 4.07 10.34 -9.01
N ASP A 309 3.48 11.50 -8.75
CA ASP A 309 2.98 11.90 -7.44
C ASP A 309 1.46 11.83 -7.34
N HIS A 310 0.91 10.70 -7.78
CA HIS A 310 -0.51 10.43 -7.68
C HIS A 310 -0.97 10.24 -6.23
N CYS A 311 -2.29 10.25 -6.02
CA CYS A 311 -2.91 10.26 -4.70
C CYS A 311 -2.71 8.99 -3.83
N LYS A 312 -2.01 7.95 -4.33
CA LYS A 312 -1.55 6.81 -3.49
C LYS A 312 -0.13 7.00 -2.92
N ASN A 313 0.62 8.02 -3.35
CA ASN A 313 1.97 8.34 -2.87
C ASN A 313 1.97 9.35 -1.71
N PHE A 314 0.78 9.77 -1.28
CA PHE A 314 0.56 10.53 -0.06
C PHE A 314 -0.30 9.72 0.88
N SER A 315 0.10 9.62 2.14
CA SER A 315 -0.63 8.87 3.15
C SER A 315 -0.64 9.59 4.50
N PHE A 316 -1.58 9.17 5.33
CA PHE A 316 -1.73 9.59 6.71
C PHE A 316 -1.52 8.39 7.63
N LEU A 317 -0.92 8.64 8.79
CA LEU A 317 -0.70 7.65 9.85
C LEU A 317 -1.50 8.03 11.09
N MET A 318 -2.20 7.07 11.67
CA MET A 318 -2.94 7.26 12.91
C MET A 318 -2.07 6.86 14.11
N SER A 319 -1.88 7.79 15.04
CA SER A 319 -1.22 7.51 16.31
C SER A 319 -2.13 6.73 17.27
N GLN A 320 -1.58 6.24 18.38
CA GLN A 320 -2.31 5.43 19.38
C GLN A 320 -3.55 6.12 19.95
N ASN A 321 -3.56 7.46 20.01
CA ASN A 321 -4.68 8.24 20.50
C ASN A 321 -5.73 8.58 19.42
N GLY A 322 -5.59 8.03 18.21
CA GLY A 322 -6.50 8.27 17.08
C GLY A 322 -6.19 9.53 16.26
N GLN A 323 -5.16 10.31 16.59
CA GLN A 323 -4.78 11.49 15.81
C GLN A 323 -4.01 11.10 14.54
N TRP A 324 -4.40 11.68 13.42
CA TRP A 324 -3.74 11.50 12.13
C TRP A 324 -2.64 12.53 11.90
N LYS A 325 -1.53 12.09 11.31
CA LYS A 325 -0.46 12.94 10.79
C LYS A 325 -0.08 12.52 9.38
N LEU A 326 0.55 13.39 8.60
CA LEU A 326 1.09 13.04 7.30
C LEU A 326 2.23 12.03 7.48
N SER A 327 2.28 11.02 6.60
CA SER A 327 3.38 10.06 6.58
C SER A 327 4.68 10.73 6.12
N PRO A 328 5.84 10.10 6.40
CA PRO A 328 7.07 10.38 5.65
C PRO A 328 6.81 10.32 4.14
N ALA A 329 7.60 11.05 3.34
CA ALA A 329 7.58 10.95 1.89
C ALA A 329 8.15 9.60 1.44
N TYR A 330 7.49 8.95 0.49
CA TYR A 330 7.88 7.65 -0.06
C TYR A 330 7.51 7.59 -1.56
N ASP A 331 8.08 6.63 -2.28
CA ASP A 331 7.89 6.43 -3.72
C ASP A 331 8.12 7.74 -4.50
N VAL A 332 9.20 8.47 -4.14
CA VAL A 332 9.60 9.73 -4.77
C VAL A 332 10.78 9.47 -5.70
N THR A 333 10.62 9.76 -6.98
CA THR A 333 11.64 9.53 -8.00
C THR A 333 11.52 10.56 -9.11
N PHE A 334 12.53 10.67 -9.99
CA PHE A 334 12.39 11.39 -11.24
C PHE A 334 11.31 10.73 -12.10
N CYS A 335 10.37 11.52 -12.61
CA CYS A 335 9.38 11.05 -13.58
C CYS A 335 8.94 12.22 -14.46
N GLU A 336 8.97 12.02 -15.78
CA GLU A 336 8.50 13.03 -16.74
C GLU A 336 6.97 13.16 -16.77
N GLY A 337 6.25 12.19 -16.20
CA GLY A 337 4.79 12.16 -16.09
C GLY A 337 4.08 11.80 -17.39
N PRO A 338 2.82 11.33 -17.34
CA PRO A 338 2.02 11.07 -18.54
C PRO A 338 1.73 12.40 -19.26
N GLY A 339 2.38 12.61 -20.42
CA GLY A 339 2.21 13.83 -21.21
C GLY A 339 2.77 15.10 -20.54
N GLY A 340 3.68 14.96 -19.58
CA GLY A 340 4.30 16.10 -18.89
C GLY A 340 3.56 16.61 -17.65
N TYR A 341 2.43 16.00 -17.29
CA TYR A 341 1.61 16.42 -16.14
C TYR A 341 1.97 15.64 -14.87
N HIS A 342 1.74 16.27 -13.72
CA HIS A 342 1.70 15.59 -12.43
C HIS A 342 0.50 14.63 -12.35
N GLY A 343 0.64 13.60 -11.53
CA GLY A 343 -0.30 12.47 -11.41
C GLY A 343 -1.69 12.83 -10.92
#